data_AF-A0A1G1SU54-F1
#
_entry.id   AF-A0A1G1SU54-F1
#
_cell.length_a   1.000
_cell.length_b   1.000
_cell.length_c   1.000
_cell.angle_alpha   90.00
_cell.angle_beta   90.00
_cell.angle_gamma   90.00
#
_symmetry.space_group_name_H-M   'P 1'
#
loop_
_entity.id
_entity.type
_entity.pdbx_description
1 polymer ?
#
loop_
_entity_poly.entity_id
_entity_poly.type
_entity_poly.pdbx_seq_one_letter_code
_entity_poly.pdbx_strand_id
1 'polypeptide(L)'
;MCDELLALRDWLGPRVIIAVETIRHAPHQPGTHAEIRYYLTSCSDAPAVLIEAIRRHWAIENSLHWVLDVVFREDDARSRDRVATRSFAVLRKLAFEVVE
;
A
#
# COMPACT_ATOMS: atom_id res chain seq x y z
N MET A 1 23.83 0.82 -12.98
CA MET A 1 22.50 1.46 -12.91
C MET A 1 21.60 1.12 -14.10
N CYS A 2 22.12 0.85 -15.32
CA CYS A 2 21.27 0.49 -16.47
C CYS A 2 20.78 -0.97 -16.50
N ASP A 3 21.47 -1.92 -15.85
CA ASP A 3 21.11 -3.35 -15.95
C ASP A 3 19.87 -3.76 -15.14
N GLU A 4 19.60 -3.13 -14.00
CA GLU A 4 18.45 -3.49 -13.14
C GLU A 4 17.10 -3.17 -13.79
N LEU A 5 17.06 -2.16 -14.67
CA LEU A 5 15.84 -1.79 -15.40
C LEU A 5 15.60 -2.68 -16.63
N LEU A 6 16.57 -3.50 -17.06
CA LEU A 6 16.37 -4.44 -18.17
C LEU A 6 15.31 -5.50 -17.82
N ALA A 7 15.19 -5.88 -16.54
CA ALA A 7 14.16 -6.83 -16.08
C ALA A 7 12.73 -6.29 -16.25
N LEU A 8 12.57 -4.96 -16.37
CA LEU A 8 11.26 -4.31 -16.59
C LEU A 8 10.92 -4.16 -18.08
N ARG A 9 11.86 -4.51 -18.97
CA ARG A 9 11.71 -4.30 -20.42
C ARG A 9 10.57 -5.15 -21.02
N ASP A 10 10.31 -6.30 -20.44
CA ASP A 10 9.23 -7.21 -20.85
C ASP A 10 7.90 -6.90 -20.13
N TRP A 11 7.89 -5.91 -19.23
CA TRP A 11 6.69 -5.55 -18.48
C TRP A 11 5.75 -4.73 -19.35
N LEU A 12 4.86 -5.41 -20.06
CA LEU A 12 3.84 -4.82 -20.92
C LEU A 12 2.75 -4.13 -20.08
N GLY A 13 2.80 -2.81 -19.98
CA GLY A 13 1.72 -2.07 -19.32
C GLY A 13 2.07 -0.71 -18.75
N PRO A 14 3.14 -0.57 -17.94
CA PRO A 14 3.48 0.72 -17.35
C PRO A 14 3.94 1.68 -18.44
N ARG A 15 3.31 2.85 -18.50
CA ARG A 15 3.63 3.93 -19.45
C ARG A 15 4.30 5.11 -18.76
N VAL A 16 4.16 5.20 -17.43
CA VAL A 16 4.56 6.36 -16.63
C VAL A 16 5.24 5.89 -15.35
N ILE A 17 6.36 6.52 -15.02
CA ILE A 17 7.01 6.45 -13.71
C ILE A 17 6.67 7.73 -12.96
N ILE A 18 6.19 7.60 -11.73
CA ILE A 18 5.86 8.73 -10.85
C ILE A 18 6.84 8.71 -9.68
N ALA A 19 7.55 9.81 -9.47
CA ALA A 19 8.32 10.03 -8.25
C ALA A 19 7.50 10.91 -7.30
N VAL A 20 7.22 10.42 -6.10
CA VAL A 20 6.51 11.18 -5.06
C VAL A 20 7.44 11.36 -3.87
N GLU A 21 7.73 12.63 -3.57
CA GLU A 21 8.34 12.98 -2.30
C GLU A 21 7.28 12.96 -1.19
N THR A 22 7.52 12.13 -0.19
CA THR A 22 6.69 12.06 1.01
C THR A 22 7.42 12.70 2.16
N ILE A 23 6.86 13.80 2.66
CA ILE A 23 7.36 14.51 3.83
C ILE A 23 6.46 14.17 5.02
N ARG A 24 7.05 13.67 6.09
CA ARG A 24 6.34 13.31 7.32
C ARG A 24 6.95 14.00 8.53
N HIS A 25 6.08 14.41 9.44
CA HIS A 25 6.41 14.83 10.80
C HIS A 25 5.80 13.81 11.75
N ALA A 26 6.61 13.21 12.62
CA ALA A 26 6.14 12.26 13.61
C ALA A 26 6.28 12.89 15.02
N PRO A 27 5.23 12.84 15.87
CA PRO A 27 5.27 13.46 17.20
C PRO A 27 6.42 12.99 18.11
N HIS A 28 6.95 11.80 17.85
CA HIS A 28 8.00 11.17 18.66
C HIS A 28 9.35 11.06 17.95
N GLN A 29 9.50 11.68 16.78
CA GLN A 29 10.76 11.69 16.03
C GLN A 29 11.15 13.14 15.71
N PRO A 30 12.28 13.65 16.24
CA PRO A 30 12.72 15.00 15.95
C PRO A 30 13.15 15.13 14.48
N GLY A 31 12.67 16.17 13.82
CA GLY A 31 13.03 16.52 12.45
C GLY A 31 11.95 16.21 11.41
N THR A 32 12.22 16.66 10.18
CA THR A 32 11.40 16.38 9.00
C THR A 32 11.99 15.17 8.28
N HIS A 33 11.19 14.13 8.06
CA HIS A 33 11.61 12.99 7.25
C HIS A 33 11.03 13.12 5.85
N ALA A 34 11.91 13.13 4.85
CA ALA A 34 11.55 13.09 3.44
C ALA A 34 12.04 11.79 2.82
N GLU A 35 11.18 11.11 2.05
CA GLU A 35 11.57 9.98 1.22
C GLU A 35 10.98 10.10 -0.18
N ILE A 36 11.67 9.55 -1.18
CA ILE A 36 11.14 9.42 -2.54
C ILE A 36 10.58 8.01 -2.71
N ARG A 37 9.31 7.92 -3.07
CA ARG A 37 8.64 6.69 -3.50
C ARG A 37 8.41 6.72 -5.00
N TYR A 38 8.77 5.64 -5.69
CA TYR A 38 8.52 5.47 -7.11
C TYR A 38 7.31 4.57 -7.34
N TYR A 39 6.40 5.01 -8.21
CA TYR A 39 5.23 4.26 -8.64
C TYR A 39 5.27 4.03 -10.14
N LEU A 40 4.75 2.88 -10.57
CA LEU A 40 4.61 2.51 -11.97
C LEU A 40 3.13 2.41 -12.30
N THR A 41 2.72 3.10 -13.37
CA THR A 41 1.32 3.09 -13.79
C THR A 41 1.20 3.05 -15.32
N SER A 42 0.13 2.41 -15.78
CA SER A 42 -0.34 2.48 -17.17
C SER A 42 -1.28 3.67 -17.38
N CYS A 43 -1.79 4.29 -16.31
CA CYS A 43 -2.70 5.42 -16.38
C CYS A 43 -1.97 6.66 -16.92
N SER A 44 -2.67 7.40 -17.77
CA SER A 44 -2.20 8.66 -18.36
C SER A 44 -2.95 9.88 -17.80
N ASP A 45 -3.53 9.75 -16.60
CA ASP A 45 -4.26 10.81 -15.93
C ASP A 45 -3.34 11.97 -15.52
N ALA A 46 -3.94 13.13 -15.23
CA ALA A 46 -3.20 14.28 -14.75
C ALA A 46 -2.47 13.98 -13.42
N PRO A 47 -1.28 14.56 -13.16
CA PRO A 47 -0.53 14.33 -11.93
C PRO A 47 -1.32 14.55 -10.64
N ALA A 48 -2.24 15.53 -10.64
CA ALA A 48 -3.13 15.82 -9.51
C ALA A 48 -4.09 14.64 -9.17
N VAL A 49 -4.55 13.91 -10.19
CA VAL A 49 -5.41 12.73 -9.99
C VAL A 49 -4.58 11.56 -9.45
N LEU A 50 -3.36 11.38 -9.98
CA LEU A 50 -2.46 10.30 -9.58
C LEU A 50 -1.99 10.47 -8.13
N ILE A 51 -1.64 11.69 -7.70
CA ILE A 51 -1.23 11.94 -6.32
C ILE A 51 -2.38 11.73 -5.34
N GLU A 52 -3.61 12.10 -5.72
CA GLU A 52 -4.80 11.85 -4.90
C GLU A 52 -5.08 10.35 -4.78
N ALA A 53 -4.94 9.60 -5.87
CA ALA A 53 -5.06 8.13 -5.83
C ALA A 53 -4.00 7.51 -4.91
N ILE A 54 -2.75 7.96 -4.96
CA ILE A 54 -1.68 7.52 -4.06
C ILE A 54 -2.03 7.83 -2.60
N ARG A 55 -2.54 9.04 -2.31
CA ARG A 55 -2.96 9.41 -0.94
C ARG A 55 -4.10 8.53 -0.43
N ARG A 56 -5.11 8.27 -1.26
CA ARG A 56 -6.24 7.38 -0.91
C ARG A 56 -5.79 5.95 -0.67
N HIS A 57 -4.84 5.46 -1.47
CA HIS A 57 -4.26 4.14 -1.27
C HIS A 57 -3.59 4.04 0.12
N TRP A 58 -2.78 5.02 0.50
CA TRP A 58 -2.17 5.07 1.85
C TRP A 58 -3.19 5.21 2.97
N ALA A 59 -4.32 5.89 2.74
CA ALA A 59 -5.39 5.95 3.73
C ALA A 59 -5.94 4.55 4.04
N ILE A 60 -6.16 3.71 3.02
CA ILE A 60 -6.59 2.31 3.20
C ILE A 60 -5.57 1.51 4.01
N GLU A 61 -4.28 1.66 3.70
CA GLU A 61 -3.23 0.97 4.44
C GLU A 61 -3.22 1.36 5.93
N ASN A 62 -3.34 2.66 6.20
CA ASN A 62 -3.29 3.17 7.56
C ASN A 62 -4.58 2.90 8.37
N SER A 63 -5.76 2.89 7.74
CA SER A 63 -7.03 2.74 8.44
C SER A 63 -7.59 1.32 8.45
N LEU A 64 -7.41 0.57 7.36
CA LEU A 64 -7.92 -0.80 7.24
C LEU A 64 -6.83 -1.82 7.56
N HIS A 65 -5.71 -1.80 6.82
CA HIS A 65 -4.70 -2.85 6.95
C HIS A 65 -4.07 -2.87 8.34
N TRP A 66 -3.69 -1.72 8.88
CA TRP A 66 -3.16 -1.65 10.24
C TRP A 66 -4.11 -2.27 11.29
N VAL A 67 -5.42 -2.03 11.17
CA VAL A 67 -6.41 -2.60 12.09
C VAL A 67 -6.53 -4.11 11.90
N LEU A 68 -6.55 -4.60 10.66
CA LEU A 68 -6.57 -6.04 10.38
C LEU A 68 -5.32 -6.74 10.93
N ASP A 69 -4.15 -6.16 10.69
CA ASP A 69 -2.86 -6.75 11.05
C ASP A 69 -2.65 -6.73 12.57
N VAL A 70 -2.95 -5.61 13.24
CA VAL A 70 -2.67 -5.43 14.67
C VAL A 70 -3.85 -5.79 15.55
N VAL A 71 -5.05 -5.25 15.29
CA VAL A 71 -6.22 -5.43 16.16
C VAL A 71 -6.85 -6.81 15.95
N PHE A 72 -7.03 -7.22 14.69
CA PHE A 72 -7.51 -8.57 14.36
C PHE A 72 -6.39 -9.63 14.30
N ARG A 73 -5.14 -9.20 14.56
CA ARG A 73 -3.95 -10.06 14.68
C ARG A 73 -3.77 -10.96 13.46
N GLU A 74 -4.01 -10.42 12.28
CA GLU A 74 -3.86 -11.14 11.03
C GLU A 74 -2.42 -11.64 10.84
N ASP A 75 -1.42 -10.81 11.18
CA ASP A 75 0.00 -11.18 11.13
C ASP A 75 0.37 -12.35 12.06
N ASP A 76 -0.31 -12.48 13.20
CA ASP A 76 -0.07 -13.56 14.15
C ASP A 76 -0.72 -14.89 13.72
N ALA A 77 -1.58 -14.88 12.69
CA ALA A 77 -2.36 -16.04 12.30
C ALA A 77 -1.46 -17.13 11.70
N ARG A 78 -1.40 -18.30 12.37
CA ARG A 78 -0.56 -19.43 11.93
C ARG A 78 -1.28 -20.47 11.07
N SER A 79 -2.50 -20.17 10.61
CA SER A 79 -3.24 -21.07 9.73
C SER A 79 -2.48 -21.26 8.41
N ARG A 80 -2.15 -22.50 8.08
CA ARG A 80 -1.51 -22.87 6.81
C ARG A 80 -2.50 -23.51 5.83
N ASP A 81 -3.74 -23.73 6.28
CA ASP A 81 -4.81 -24.21 5.41
C ASP A 81 -5.35 -23.05 4.56
N ARG A 82 -5.34 -23.22 3.24
CA ARG A 82 -5.71 -22.17 2.29
C ARG A 82 -7.18 -21.75 2.40
N VAL A 83 -8.07 -22.69 2.69
CA VAL A 83 -9.51 -22.40 2.82
C VAL A 83 -9.75 -21.62 4.09
N ALA A 84 -9.19 -22.07 5.21
CA ALA A 84 -9.27 -21.36 6.48
C ALA A 84 -8.70 -19.94 6.37
N THR A 85 -7.51 -19.76 5.80
CA THR A 85 -6.89 -18.43 5.64
C THR A 85 -7.75 -17.48 4.82
N ARG A 86 -8.34 -17.94 3.71
CA ARG A 86 -9.25 -17.11 2.90
C ARG A 86 -10.54 -16.77 3.65
N SER A 87 -11.14 -17.74 4.31
CA SER A 87 -12.39 -17.53 5.08
C SER A 87 -12.17 -16.54 6.22
N PHE A 88 -11.08 -16.66 6.97
CA PHE A 88 -10.76 -15.73 8.05
C PHE A 88 -10.45 -14.32 7.54
N ALA A 89 -9.77 -14.16 6.41
CA ALA A 89 -9.53 -12.83 5.82
C ALA A 89 -10.85 -12.12 5.48
N VAL A 90 -11.85 -12.84 4.95
CA VAL A 90 -13.18 -12.27 4.68
C VAL A 90 -13.92 -11.94 5.98
N LEU A 91 -13.92 -12.87 6.95
CA LEU A 91 -14.61 -12.67 8.22
C LEU A 91 -14.04 -11.47 9.01
N ARG A 92 -12.72 -11.26 9.02
CA ARG A 92 -12.10 -10.09 9.66
C ARG A 92 -12.54 -8.78 9.00
N LYS A 93 -12.58 -8.74 7.67
CA LYS A 93 -13.04 -7.55 6.93
C LYS A 93 -14.52 -7.25 7.23
N LEU A 94 -15.37 -8.26 7.25
CA LEU A 94 -16.77 -8.10 7.64
C LEU A 94 -16.92 -7.66 9.10
N ALA A 95 -16.11 -8.20 10.01
CA ALA A 95 -16.14 -7.79 11.40
C ALA A 95 -15.67 -6.34 11.59
N PHE A 96 -14.66 -5.90 10.82
CA PHE A 96 -14.23 -4.51 10.80
C PHE A 96 -15.38 -3.57 10.39
N GLU A 97 -16.10 -3.89 9.32
CA GLU A 97 -17.26 -3.10 8.85
C GLU A 97 -18.40 -2.98 9.88
N VAL A 98 -18.48 -3.87 10.87
CA VAL A 98 -19.50 -3.81 11.93
C VAL A 98 -19.06 -2.98 13.13
N VAL A 99 -17.75 -2.83 13.33
CA VAL A 99 -17.17 -2.20 14.53
C VAL A 99 -16.83 -0.72 14.31
N GLU A 100 -16.55 -0.33 13.06
CA GLU A 100 -16.33 1.07 12.62
C GLU A 100 -17.61 1.70 12.04
#